data_AF-A0A938VS61-F1
#
_entry.id   AF-A0A938VS61-F1
#
_cell.length_a   1.000
_cell.length_b   1.000
_cell.length_c   1.000
_cell.angle_alpha   90.00
_cell.angle_beta   90.00
_cell.angle_gamma   90.00
#
_symmetry.space_group_name_H-M   'P 1'
#
loop_
_entity.id
_entity.type
_entity.pdbx_description
1 polymer ?
#
loop_
_entity_poly.entity_id
_entity_poly.type
_entity_poly.pdbx_seq_one_letter_code
_entity_poly.pdbx_strand_id
1 'polypeptide(L)'
;QLRLNERAATKDRDGKDLPRYPGHLFADGEGLFPVDLNDWERRVVEAEIARPGFVAWYRNPGSATPASLRVAYQDDEGRWASLQPDFIVVSCRSDGTLGASIVDPHGDQLADARAKLRALAEFAQQHGDRFVRIDSVAEADDGSLRVLDLTDPAMQAEVRAFEGGKVTALCQSERSRPYP
;
A
#
# COMPACT_ATOMS: atom_id res chain seq x y z
N GLN A 1 1.31 -23.08 -12.65
CA GLN A 1 0.94 -21.95 -13.53
C GLN A 1 -0.02 -21.06 -12.73
N LEU A 2 0.42 -19.89 -12.24
CA LEU A 2 -0.39 -18.98 -11.41
C LEU A 2 -1.49 -18.24 -12.19
N ARG A 3 -1.72 -18.55 -13.47
CA ARG A 3 -2.28 -17.63 -14.48
C ARG A 3 -3.76 -17.78 -14.85
N LEU A 4 -4.59 -18.52 -14.10
CA LEU A 4 -5.98 -18.80 -14.54
C LEU A 4 -7.08 -18.12 -13.72
N ASN A 5 -6.75 -17.52 -12.57
CA ASN A 5 -7.78 -17.11 -11.61
C ASN A 5 -8.03 -15.60 -11.58
N GLU A 6 -7.20 -14.80 -12.26
CA GLU A 6 -7.31 -13.34 -12.27
C GLU A 6 -7.54 -12.84 -13.70
N ARG A 7 -8.58 -12.03 -13.89
CA ARG A 7 -8.86 -11.33 -15.15
C ARG A 7 -8.69 -9.84 -14.87
N ALA A 8 -7.76 -9.20 -15.58
CA ALA A 8 -7.59 -7.76 -15.55
C ALA A 8 -8.35 -7.12 -16.72
N ALA A 9 -9.00 -5.99 -16.46
CA ALA A 9 -9.48 -5.14 -17.55
C ALA A 9 -8.27 -4.62 -18.34
N THR A 10 -8.42 -4.46 -19.66
CA THR A 10 -7.41 -3.83 -20.52
C THR A 10 -7.80 -2.42 -20.91
N LYS A 11 -9.04 -2.00 -20.59
CA LYS A 11 -9.63 -0.71 -20.92
C LYS A 11 -10.32 -0.10 -19.71
N ASP A 12 -10.34 1.21 -19.64
CA ASP A 12 -11.10 1.98 -18.64
C ASP A 12 -12.61 2.02 -18.94
N ARG A 13 -13.35 2.76 -18.12
CA ARG A 13 -14.81 2.93 -18.24
C ARG A 13 -15.23 3.61 -19.56
N ASP A 14 -14.33 4.35 -20.20
CA ASP A 14 -14.57 5.08 -21.45
C ASP A 14 -14.06 4.30 -22.67
N GLY A 15 -13.53 3.09 -22.46
CA GLY A 15 -13.04 2.20 -23.52
C GLY A 15 -11.62 2.50 -23.99
N LYS A 16 -10.90 3.40 -23.33
CA LYS A 16 -9.49 3.72 -23.62
C LYS A 16 -8.59 2.67 -22.99
N ASP A 17 -7.48 2.33 -23.68
CA ASP A 17 -6.53 1.35 -23.15
C ASP A 17 -5.91 1.82 -21.84
N LEU A 18 -5.85 0.89 -20.87
CA LEU A 18 -5.22 1.16 -19.59
C LEU A 18 -3.70 1.26 -19.76
N PRO A 19 -3.04 2.12 -18.96
CA PRO A 19 -1.60 2.09 -18.82
C PRO A 19 -1.12 0.70 -18.43
N ARG A 20 0.04 0.31 -18.97
CA ARG A 20 0.67 -0.99 -18.73
C ARG A 20 1.97 -0.78 -17.96
N TYR A 21 2.16 -1.53 -16.89
CA TYR A 21 3.32 -1.39 -16.01
C TYR A 21 4.12 -2.70 -15.92
N PRO A 22 5.46 -2.64 -15.83
CA PRO A 22 6.28 -3.82 -15.67
C PRO A 22 6.25 -4.34 -14.22
N GLY A 23 6.70 -5.58 -14.04
CA GLY A 23 6.98 -6.13 -12.71
C GLY A 23 5.75 -6.51 -11.88
N HIS A 24 4.53 -6.42 -12.43
CA HIS A 24 3.36 -6.95 -11.74
C HIS A 24 3.41 -8.49 -11.70
N LEU A 25 2.97 -9.11 -10.61
CA LEU A 25 3.01 -10.56 -10.39
C LEU A 25 2.27 -11.36 -11.48
N PHE A 26 1.22 -10.79 -12.05
CA PHE A 26 0.40 -11.39 -13.11
C PHE A 26 0.66 -10.79 -14.49
N ALA A 27 1.83 -10.19 -14.71
CA ALA A 27 2.24 -9.68 -16.01
C ALA A 27 2.16 -10.74 -17.12
N ASP A 28 1.88 -10.27 -18.33
CA ASP A 28 1.77 -11.11 -19.53
C ASP A 28 3.15 -11.56 -20.08
N GLY A 29 3.15 -12.13 -21.28
CA GLY A 29 4.38 -12.59 -21.94
C GLY A 29 5.37 -11.48 -22.29
N GLU A 30 4.93 -10.23 -22.34
CA GLU A 30 5.78 -9.06 -22.55
C GLU A 30 6.31 -8.49 -21.22
N GLY A 31 5.93 -9.09 -20.08
CA GLY A 31 6.31 -8.61 -18.76
C GLY A 31 5.52 -7.38 -18.31
N LEU A 32 4.37 -7.10 -18.93
CA LEU A 32 3.54 -5.93 -18.66
C LEU A 32 2.16 -6.32 -18.11
N PHE A 33 1.57 -5.44 -17.32
CA PHE A 33 0.23 -5.63 -16.75
C PHE A 33 -0.63 -4.37 -16.88
N PRO A 34 -1.85 -4.47 -17.45
CA PRO A 34 -2.77 -3.34 -17.57
C PRO A 34 -3.50 -3.09 -16.24
N VAL A 35 -3.48 -1.85 -15.76
CA VAL A 35 -4.15 -1.49 -14.51
C VAL A 35 -4.44 -0.01 -14.44
N ASP A 36 -5.62 0.31 -13.92
CA ASP A 36 -6.06 1.67 -13.63
C ASP A 36 -5.56 2.08 -12.24
N LEU A 37 -4.57 2.97 -12.22
CA LEU A 37 -3.97 3.54 -11.01
C LEU A 37 -4.27 5.03 -10.98
N ASN A 38 -4.66 5.53 -9.81
CA ASN A 38 -4.74 6.97 -9.58
C ASN A 38 -3.33 7.62 -9.59
N ASP A 39 -3.28 8.95 -9.52
CA ASP A 39 -2.03 9.71 -9.63
C ASP A 39 -1.00 9.32 -8.56
N TRP A 40 -1.42 9.00 -7.34
CA TRP A 40 -0.53 8.64 -6.24
C TRP A 40 -0.09 7.19 -6.30
N GLU A 41 -1.03 6.28 -6.58
CA GLU A 41 -0.75 4.86 -6.81
C GLU A 41 0.29 4.69 -7.94
N ARG A 42 0.16 5.47 -9.02
CA ARG A 42 1.14 5.50 -10.11
C ARG A 42 2.52 5.88 -9.60
N ARG A 43 2.65 7.00 -8.89
CA ARG A 43 3.93 7.48 -8.35
C ARG A 43 4.55 6.45 -7.40
N VAL A 44 3.74 5.80 -6.56
CA VAL A 44 4.16 4.69 -5.69
C VAL A 44 4.70 3.53 -6.51
N VAL A 45 3.95 3.01 -7.47
CA VAL A 45 4.38 1.88 -8.30
C VAL A 45 5.65 2.20 -9.09
N GLU A 46 5.75 3.39 -9.67
CA GLU A 46 6.94 3.83 -10.41
C GLU A 46 8.18 3.93 -9.50
N ALA A 47 8.03 4.51 -8.31
CA ALA A 47 9.09 4.58 -7.31
C ALA A 47 9.54 3.18 -6.85
N GLU A 48 8.59 2.27 -6.60
CA GLU A 48 8.88 0.91 -6.17
C GLU A 48 9.59 0.08 -7.25
N ILE A 49 9.17 0.21 -8.52
CA ILE A 49 9.84 -0.43 -9.65
C ILE A 49 11.30 0.07 -9.78
N ALA A 50 11.54 1.35 -9.53
CA ALA A 50 12.86 1.96 -9.62
C ALA A 50 13.79 1.62 -8.45
N ARG A 51 13.27 1.05 -7.34
CA ARG A 51 14.08 0.77 -6.15
C ARG A 51 15.07 -0.39 -6.39
N PRO A 52 16.32 -0.26 -5.91
CA PRO A 52 17.28 -1.36 -5.93
C PRO A 52 16.73 -2.61 -5.23
N GLY A 53 16.89 -3.76 -5.88
CA GLY A 53 16.39 -5.04 -5.36
C GLY A 53 14.90 -5.28 -5.60
N PHE A 54 14.18 -4.40 -6.29
CA PHE A 54 12.81 -4.69 -6.74
C PHE A 54 12.74 -5.99 -7.54
N VAL A 55 11.72 -6.81 -7.26
CA VAL A 55 11.47 -8.09 -7.95
C VAL A 55 10.08 -8.09 -8.59
N ALA A 56 9.05 -7.80 -7.81
CA ALA A 56 7.67 -7.78 -8.30
C ALA A 56 6.78 -6.92 -7.40
N TRP A 57 5.59 -6.56 -7.89
CA TRP A 57 4.53 -5.98 -7.08
C TRP A 57 3.18 -6.64 -7.39
N TYR A 58 2.26 -6.58 -6.43
CA TYR A 58 0.89 -7.04 -6.56
C TYR A 58 -0.05 -5.92 -6.09
N ARG A 59 -1.02 -5.55 -6.92
CA ARG A 59 -2.12 -4.70 -6.49
C ARG A 59 -3.15 -5.54 -5.78
N ASN A 60 -3.22 -5.40 -4.47
CA ASN A 60 -4.21 -6.06 -3.66
C ASN A 60 -5.62 -5.60 -4.08
N PRO A 61 -6.59 -6.51 -4.27
CA PRO A 61 -7.95 -6.11 -4.56
C PRO A 61 -8.52 -5.27 -3.41
N GLY A 62 -9.00 -4.07 -3.71
CA GLY A 62 -9.66 -3.19 -2.73
C GLY A 62 -11.02 -3.70 -2.23
N SER A 63 -11.50 -4.84 -2.75
CA SER A 63 -12.67 -5.56 -2.24
C SER A 63 -12.24 -6.83 -1.51
N ALA A 64 -13.02 -7.25 -0.51
CA ALA A 64 -12.78 -8.45 0.28
C ALA A 64 -13.04 -9.75 -0.53
N THR A 65 -12.15 -10.05 -1.47
CA THR A 65 -12.17 -11.27 -2.30
C THR A 65 -11.22 -12.33 -1.72
N PRO A 66 -11.30 -13.61 -2.16
CA PRO A 66 -10.34 -14.63 -1.75
C PRO A 66 -8.88 -14.34 -2.12
N ALA A 67 -8.65 -13.42 -3.07
CA ALA A 67 -7.32 -13.00 -3.49
C ALA A 67 -6.76 -11.84 -2.66
N SER A 68 -7.59 -11.16 -1.83
CA SER A 68 -7.10 -10.01 -1.07
C SER A 68 -6.45 -10.37 0.26
N LEU A 69 -5.32 -9.72 0.53
CA LEU A 69 -4.78 -9.57 1.86
C LEU A 69 -5.72 -8.66 2.66
N ARG A 70 -6.14 -9.14 3.82
CA ARG A 70 -7.11 -8.46 4.68
C ARG A 70 -6.59 -8.36 6.10
N VAL A 71 -6.68 -7.17 6.66
CA VAL A 71 -6.45 -6.88 8.07
C VAL A 71 -7.80 -6.67 8.73
N ALA A 72 -8.16 -7.52 9.69
CA ALA A 72 -9.39 -7.33 10.45
C ALA A 72 -9.19 -6.22 11.49
N TYR A 73 -10.18 -5.34 11.62
CA TYR A 73 -10.17 -4.27 12.63
C TYR A 73 -11.59 -3.93 13.07
N GLN A 74 -11.72 -3.19 14.16
CA GLN A 74 -13.00 -2.61 14.59
C GLN A 74 -13.03 -1.12 14.22
N ASP A 75 -14.13 -0.68 13.61
CA ASP A 75 -14.36 0.73 13.33
C ASP A 75 -14.67 1.53 14.62
N ASP A 76 -14.86 2.85 14.48
CA ASP A 76 -15.14 3.74 15.61
C ASP A 76 -16.47 3.39 16.32
N GLU A 77 -17.36 2.59 15.71
CA GLU A 77 -18.59 2.07 16.32
C GLU A 77 -18.42 0.67 16.93
N GLY A 78 -17.21 0.10 16.89
CA GLY A 78 -16.88 -1.24 17.40
C GLY A 78 -17.27 -2.40 16.48
N ARG A 79 -17.69 -2.12 15.24
CA ARG A 79 -18.08 -3.14 14.27
C ARG A 79 -16.86 -3.71 13.57
N TRP A 80 -16.85 -5.02 13.35
CA TRP A 80 -15.79 -5.66 12.59
C TRP A 80 -15.84 -5.27 11.12
N ALA A 81 -14.70 -4.81 10.62
CA ALA A 81 -14.45 -4.45 9.24
C ALA A 81 -13.12 -5.07 8.77
N SER A 82 -12.81 -4.89 7.48
CA SER A 82 -11.56 -5.35 6.90
C SER A 82 -10.87 -4.24 6.12
N LEU A 83 -9.61 -3.99 6.44
CA LEU A 83 -8.70 -3.15 5.67
C LEU A 83 -8.00 -4.01 4.60
N GLN A 84 -7.89 -3.48 3.39
CA GLN A 84 -7.12 -4.07 2.29
C GLN A 84 -6.03 -3.07 1.95
N PRO A 85 -4.76 -3.29 2.34
CA PRO A 85 -3.70 -2.39 1.94
C PRO A 85 -3.43 -2.53 0.44
N ASP A 86 -3.10 -1.45 -0.27
CA ASP A 86 -3.17 -1.46 -1.74
C ASP A 86 -2.08 -2.29 -2.43
N PHE A 87 -0.83 -2.25 -1.95
CA PHE A 87 0.28 -2.92 -2.64
C PHE A 87 1.09 -3.85 -1.75
N ILE A 88 1.44 -5.00 -2.33
CA ILE A 88 2.46 -5.89 -1.82
C ILE A 88 3.65 -5.83 -2.77
N VAL A 89 4.80 -5.40 -2.27
CA VAL A 89 6.04 -5.30 -3.07
C VAL A 89 7.02 -6.36 -2.62
N VAL A 90 7.53 -7.14 -3.57
CA VAL A 90 8.56 -8.16 -3.33
C VAL A 90 9.92 -7.60 -3.72
N SER A 91 10.88 -7.71 -2.81
CA SER A 91 12.26 -7.31 -3.02
C SER A 91 13.25 -8.41 -2.65
N CYS A 92 14.42 -8.38 -3.27
CA CYS A 92 15.56 -9.22 -2.95
C CYS A 92 16.43 -8.53 -1.89
N ARG A 93 16.69 -9.20 -0.77
CA ARG A 93 17.57 -8.74 0.29
C ARG A 93 19.04 -8.92 -0.10
N SER A 94 19.93 -8.29 0.66
CA SER A 94 21.38 -8.39 0.45
C SER A 94 21.92 -9.82 0.58
N ASP A 95 21.24 -10.69 1.33
CA ASP A 95 21.56 -12.11 1.47
C ASP A 95 20.97 -12.99 0.34
N GLY A 96 20.31 -12.40 -0.65
CA GLY A 96 19.67 -13.09 -1.77
C GLY A 96 18.27 -13.65 -1.47
N THR A 97 17.76 -13.50 -0.24
CA THR A 97 16.40 -13.95 0.12
C THR A 97 15.33 -12.96 -0.35
N LEU A 98 14.12 -13.45 -0.62
CA LEU A 98 12.99 -12.60 -0.98
C LEU A 98 12.22 -12.12 0.25
N GLY A 99 11.82 -10.85 0.24
CA GLY A 99 11.00 -10.22 1.28
C GLY A 99 9.81 -9.49 0.70
N ALA A 100 8.72 -9.44 1.46
CA ALA A 100 7.52 -8.69 1.11
C ALA A 100 7.45 -7.39 1.91
N SER A 101 6.98 -6.34 1.28
CA SER A 101 6.62 -5.05 1.88
C SER A 101 5.13 -4.81 1.67
N ILE A 102 4.47 -4.21 2.64
CA ILE A 102 3.14 -3.61 2.44
C ILE A 102 3.36 -2.12 2.19
N VAL A 103 2.78 -1.58 1.12
CA VAL A 103 2.81 -0.15 0.80
C VAL A 103 1.39 0.30 0.51
N ASP A 104 0.91 1.24 1.32
CA ASP A 104 -0.50 1.60 1.35
C ASP A 104 -0.66 3.12 1.14
N PRO A 105 -0.74 3.59 -0.11
CA PRO A 105 -1.07 4.97 -0.42
C PRO A 105 -2.52 5.26 -0.05
N HIS A 106 -2.71 6.03 1.01
CA HIS A 106 -4.04 6.42 1.47
C HIS A 106 -4.31 7.89 1.18
N GLY A 107 -5.57 8.17 0.87
CA GLY A 107 -6.11 9.53 0.86
C GLY A 107 -6.95 9.85 2.08
N ASP A 108 -6.99 11.13 2.41
CA ASP A 108 -7.81 11.71 3.47
C ASP A 108 -9.33 11.56 3.26
N GLN A 109 -9.75 11.00 2.13
CA GLN A 109 -11.14 11.03 1.67
C GLN A 109 -12.07 10.05 2.39
N LEU A 110 -11.62 9.38 3.43
CA LEU A 110 -12.40 8.35 4.11
C LEU A 110 -12.65 8.72 5.57
N ALA A 111 -13.93 8.72 5.97
CA ALA A 111 -14.35 8.88 7.36
C ALA A 111 -13.71 7.85 8.31
N ASP A 112 -13.19 6.74 7.77
CA ASP A 112 -12.50 5.68 8.50
C ASP A 112 -10.97 5.66 8.34
N ALA A 113 -10.36 6.67 7.70
CA ALA A 113 -8.92 6.70 7.42
C ALA A 113 -8.07 6.55 8.69
N ARG A 114 -8.48 7.17 9.81
CA ARG A 114 -7.81 7.04 11.11
C ARG A 114 -7.89 5.61 11.66
N ALA A 115 -9.07 5.00 11.64
CA ALA A 115 -9.27 3.64 12.13
C ALA A 115 -8.46 2.63 11.31
N LYS A 116 -8.40 2.82 9.99
CA LYS A 116 -7.58 2.02 9.08
C LYS A 116 -6.08 2.19 9.34
N LEU A 117 -5.59 3.41 9.49
CA LEU A 117 -4.18 3.65 9.80
C LEU A 117 -3.77 3.03 11.14
N ARG A 118 -4.62 3.15 12.17
CA ARG A 118 -4.42 2.48 13.47
C ARG A 118 -4.40 0.96 13.33
N ALA A 119 -5.34 0.40 12.57
CA ALA A 119 -5.39 -1.04 12.29
C ALA A 119 -4.12 -1.55 11.59
N LEU A 120 -3.61 -0.80 10.61
CA LEU A 120 -2.37 -1.16 9.93
C LEU A 120 -1.15 -1.06 10.85
N ALA A 121 -1.11 -0.06 11.74
CA ALA A 121 -0.06 0.06 12.75
C ALA A 121 -0.11 -1.08 13.78
N GLU A 122 -1.30 -1.51 14.20
CA GLU A 122 -1.48 -2.68 15.07
C GLU A 122 -1.08 -3.99 14.37
N PHE A 123 -1.44 -4.14 13.10
CA PHE A 123 -0.99 -5.26 12.27
C PHE A 123 0.55 -5.29 12.19
N ALA A 124 1.18 -4.15 11.95
CA ALA A 124 2.63 -4.02 11.90
C ALA A 124 3.29 -4.36 13.25
N GLN A 125 2.68 -3.97 14.38
CA GLN A 125 3.17 -4.35 15.69
C GLN A 125 3.14 -5.88 15.90
N GLN A 126 2.11 -6.57 15.41
CA GLN A 126 1.93 -8.01 15.62
C GLN A 126 2.70 -8.88 14.62
N HIS A 127 2.94 -8.38 13.41
CA HIS A 127 3.42 -9.19 12.29
C HIS A 127 4.56 -8.54 11.49
N GLY A 128 5.05 -7.37 11.90
CA GLY A 128 6.05 -6.60 11.16
C GLY A 128 7.37 -7.34 10.96
N ASP A 129 7.72 -8.29 11.83
CA ASP A 129 8.90 -9.16 11.70
C ASP A 129 8.89 -10.03 10.44
N ARG A 130 7.72 -10.23 9.82
CA ARG A 130 7.54 -10.99 8.58
C ARG A 130 7.69 -10.16 7.32
N PHE A 131 7.70 -8.84 7.45
CA PHE A 131 7.77 -7.90 6.33
C PHE A 131 9.10 -7.14 6.35
N VAL A 132 9.53 -6.70 5.17
CA VAL A 132 10.68 -5.77 5.05
C VAL A 132 10.30 -4.40 5.59
N ARG A 133 9.07 -3.98 5.33
CA ARG A 133 8.46 -2.73 5.79
C ARG A 133 6.95 -2.80 5.64
N ILE A 134 6.27 -1.97 6.42
CA ILE A 134 4.83 -1.72 6.31
C ILE A 134 4.69 -0.22 6.33
N ASP A 135 4.40 0.34 5.16
CA ASP A 135 4.43 1.77 4.91
C ASP A 135 3.01 2.27 4.64
N SER A 136 2.61 3.34 5.34
CA SER A 136 1.48 4.15 4.91
C SER A 136 2.02 5.39 4.21
N VAL A 137 1.54 5.64 2.99
CA VAL A 137 1.97 6.74 2.14
C VAL A 137 0.81 7.71 1.97
N ALA A 138 1.07 9.02 2.07
CA ALA A 138 0.07 10.03 1.72
C ALA A 138 0.73 11.24 1.08
N GLU A 139 -0.05 11.99 0.31
CA GLU A 139 0.39 13.27 -0.25
C GLU A 139 0.29 14.38 0.81
N ALA A 140 1.36 15.14 0.99
CA ALA A 140 1.36 16.36 1.79
C ALA A 140 0.78 17.55 1.01
N ASP A 141 0.49 18.65 1.72
CA ASP A 141 -0.06 19.87 1.14
C ASP A 141 0.80 20.48 0.01
N ASP A 142 2.09 20.16 -0.04
CA ASP A 142 3.04 20.58 -1.08
C ASP A 142 3.08 19.66 -2.31
N GLY A 143 2.26 18.60 -2.35
CA GLY A 143 2.23 17.60 -3.43
C GLY A 143 3.32 16.54 -3.34
N SER A 144 4.19 16.58 -2.32
CA SER A 144 5.18 15.54 -2.08
C SER A 144 4.52 14.31 -1.43
N LEU A 145 4.96 13.12 -1.84
CA LEU A 145 4.56 11.90 -1.12
C LEU A 145 5.41 11.77 0.15
N ARG A 146 4.74 11.44 1.24
CA ARG A 146 5.30 11.25 2.57
C ARG A 146 4.99 9.83 3.02
N VAL A 147 5.90 9.24 3.78
CA VAL A 147 5.74 7.89 4.33
C VAL A 147 5.81 7.85 5.84
N LEU A 148 4.90 7.09 6.42
CA LEU A 148 4.89 6.65 7.81
C LEU A 148 5.36 5.19 7.85
N ASP A 149 6.52 4.97 8.46
CA ASP A 149 7.09 3.65 8.69
C ASP A 149 6.39 3.02 9.89
N LEU A 150 5.41 2.15 9.64
CA LEU A 150 4.58 1.55 10.68
C LEU A 150 5.30 0.43 11.43
N THR A 151 6.55 0.11 11.06
CA THR A 151 7.40 -0.79 11.85
C THR A 151 8.16 -0.06 12.96
N ASP A 152 8.26 1.28 12.90
CA ASP A 152 8.83 2.11 13.97
C ASP A 152 7.88 2.21 15.17
N PRO A 153 8.26 1.70 16.36
CA PRO A 153 7.42 1.78 17.57
C PRO A 153 7.02 3.20 17.94
N ALA A 154 7.85 4.21 17.65
CA ALA A 154 7.54 5.60 17.95
C ALA A 154 6.49 6.17 16.99
N MET A 155 6.55 5.81 15.71
CA MET A 155 5.49 6.13 14.74
C MET A 155 4.17 5.45 15.12
N GLN A 156 4.21 4.18 15.53
CA GLN A 156 3.01 3.46 16.01
C GLN A 156 2.38 4.16 17.24
N ALA A 157 3.20 4.68 18.15
CA ALA A 157 2.69 5.44 19.30
C ALA A 157 2.03 6.75 18.86
N GLU A 158 2.62 7.46 17.90
CA GLU A 158 2.07 8.69 17.33
C GLU A 158 0.73 8.46 16.63
N VAL A 159 0.65 7.44 15.77
CA VAL A 159 -0.60 7.02 15.09
C VAL A 159 -1.71 6.69 16.10
N ARG A 160 -1.37 5.97 17.18
CA ARG A 160 -2.34 5.62 18.23
C ARG A 160 -2.84 6.83 19.00
N ALA A 161 -1.97 7.79 19.29
CA ALA A 161 -2.32 9.01 20.02
C ALA A 161 -3.00 10.08 19.13
N PHE A 162 -3.00 9.88 17.80
CA PHE A 162 -3.50 10.88 16.86
C PHE A 162 -5.02 11.01 16.90
N GLU A 163 -5.52 12.18 17.31
CA GLU A 163 -6.95 12.50 17.39
C GLU A 163 -7.39 13.54 16.33
N GLY A 164 -6.51 13.91 15.39
CA GLY A 164 -6.83 14.88 14.35
C GLY A 164 -7.81 14.36 13.31
N GLY A 165 -8.51 15.27 12.64
CA GLY A 165 -9.55 14.92 11.64
C GLY A 165 -9.00 14.44 10.29
N LYS A 166 -7.72 14.68 9.98
CA LYS A 166 -7.06 14.26 8.73
C LYS A 166 -5.74 13.59 9.03
N VAL A 167 -5.56 12.35 8.58
CA VAL A 167 -4.34 11.58 8.86
C VAL A 167 -3.11 12.13 8.13
N THR A 168 -3.28 12.91 7.05
CA THR A 168 -2.18 13.66 6.41
C THR A 168 -1.46 14.62 7.35
N ALA A 169 -2.05 15.04 8.46
CA ALA A 169 -1.33 15.82 9.47
C ALA A 169 -0.11 15.06 10.05
N LEU A 170 -0.18 13.72 10.12
CA LEU A 170 0.96 12.89 10.53
C LEU A 170 2.09 12.90 9.50
N CYS A 171 1.79 13.21 8.24
CA CYS A 171 2.79 13.37 7.20
C CYS A 171 3.57 14.68 7.31
N GLN A 172 3.19 15.56 8.24
CA GLN A 172 3.96 16.76 8.59
C GLN A 172 4.84 16.53 9.82
N SER A 173 4.72 15.37 10.49
CA SER A 173 5.51 15.08 11.69
C SER A 173 6.98 14.86 11.36
N GLU A 174 7.86 15.14 12.31
CA GLU A 174 9.31 14.93 12.17
C GLU A 174 9.69 13.47 11.90
N ARG A 175 8.79 12.52 12.20
CA ARG A 175 9.03 11.08 12.02
C ARG A 175 8.72 10.58 10.62
N SER A 176 7.83 11.29 9.93
CA SER A 176 7.48 10.95 8.57
C SER A 176 8.63 11.33 7.64
N ARG A 177 8.86 10.56 6.58
CA ARG A 177 9.97 10.79 5.62
C ARG A 177 9.44 11.09 4.21
N PRO A 178 10.21 11.79 3.34
CA PRO A 178 9.88 11.84 1.92
C PRO A 178 9.80 10.43 1.35
N TYR A 179 8.78 10.18 0.55
CA TYR A 179 8.70 8.98 -0.26
C TYR A 179 9.33 9.30 -1.64
N PRO A 180 10.35 8.53 -2.07
CA PRO A 180 11.14 8.82 -3.26
C PRO A 180 10.33 8.71 -4.56
#